data_AF-A0A7K0A6X0-F1
#
_entry.id   AF-A0A7K0A6X0-F1
#
_cell.length_a   1.000
_cell.length_b   1.000
_cell.length_c   1.000
_cell.angle_alpha   90.00
_cell.angle_beta   90.00
_cell.angle_gamma   90.00
#
_symmetry.space_group_name_H-M   'P 1'
#
loop_
_entity.id
_entity.type
_entity.pdbx_description
1 polymer ?
#
loop_
_entity_poly.entity_id
_entity_poly.type
_entity_poly.pdbx_seq_one_letter_code
_entity_poly.pdbx_strand_id
1 'polypeptide(L)'
;MPHPMHLHGSAFRVLSRTGSPDQVARLALDDHGRTAGDLGRKDTVLVWPGETVRLAADFSHPFDDDQRYLFHCHILEHEDNGMMIGVRVRPRSDRLS
;
A
#
# COMPACT_ATOMS: atom_id res chain seq x y z
N MET A 1 -0.62 -14.00 10.76
CA MET A 1 0.59 -14.09 9.90
C MET A 1 0.81 -12.76 9.20
N PRO A 2 2.01 -12.44 8.70
CA PRO A 2 2.20 -11.22 7.92
C PRO A 2 1.52 -11.34 6.55
N HIS A 3 1.00 -10.22 6.04
CA HIS A 3 0.31 -10.14 4.76
C HIS A 3 1.06 -9.17 3.82
N PRO A 4 1.54 -9.61 2.65
CA PRO A 4 2.07 -8.71 1.63
C PRO A 4 0.91 -8.01 0.94
N MET A 5 0.65 -6.75 1.28
CA MET A 5 -0.46 -5.98 0.72
C MET A 5 0.00 -5.26 -0.54
N HIS A 6 -0.65 -5.56 -1.68
CA HIS A 6 -0.34 -5.05 -3.00
C HIS A 6 -1.44 -4.10 -3.53
N LEU A 7 -1.04 -2.98 -4.13
CA LEU A 7 -1.93 -2.00 -4.75
C LEU A 7 -1.63 -1.87 -6.26
N HIS A 8 -2.64 -2.12 -7.09
CA HIS A 8 -2.55 -1.89 -8.52
C HIS A 8 -2.65 -0.39 -8.87
N GLY A 9 -2.11 -0.02 -10.03
CA GLY A 9 -2.35 1.29 -10.66
C GLY A 9 -1.52 2.46 -10.12
N SER A 10 -0.92 2.34 -8.93
CA SER A 10 -0.04 3.38 -8.40
C SER A 10 1.02 2.80 -7.46
N ALA A 11 2.25 3.30 -7.58
CA ALA A 11 3.29 3.08 -6.59
C ALA A 11 3.13 4.05 -5.42
N PHE A 12 3.34 3.58 -4.21
CA PHE A 12 3.25 4.33 -2.97
C PHE A 12 4.60 4.47 -2.25
N ARG A 13 4.63 5.38 -1.27
CA ARG A 13 5.70 5.50 -0.27
C ARG A 13 5.17 5.07 1.10
N VAL A 14 6.02 4.45 1.90
CA VAL A 14 5.72 4.17 3.31
C VAL A 14 6.05 5.42 4.13
N LEU A 15 5.06 5.90 4.88
CA LEU A 15 5.18 7.08 5.73
C LEU A 15 5.58 6.71 7.16
N SER A 16 4.98 5.66 7.70
CA SER A 16 5.29 5.17 9.06
C SER A 16 4.87 3.72 9.26
N ARG A 17 5.48 3.08 10.25
CA ARG A 17 5.08 1.78 10.81
C ARG A 17 4.86 1.92 12.31
N THR A 18 3.80 1.33 12.81
CA THR A 18 3.45 1.36 14.25
C THR A 18 2.97 -0.02 14.68
N GLY A 19 3.36 -0.46 15.87
CA GLY A 19 3.03 -1.81 16.35
C GLY A 19 3.80 -2.93 15.67
N SER A 20 4.91 -2.63 14.97
CA SER A 20 5.77 -3.65 14.37
C SER A 20 6.34 -4.59 15.45
N PRO A 21 6.45 -5.91 15.19
CA PRO A 21 7.06 -6.83 16.14
C PRO A 21 8.54 -6.48 16.36
N ASP A 22 9.11 -6.87 17.51
CA ASP A 22 10.48 -6.52 17.94
C ASP A 22 11.54 -6.74 16.86
N GLN A 23 11.43 -7.84 16.11
CA GLN A 23 12.37 -8.18 15.05
C GLN A 23 12.39 -7.19 13.86
N VAL A 24 11.30 -6.46 13.65
CA VAL A 24 11.14 -5.41 12.63
C VAL A 24 11.42 -4.04 13.24
N ALA A 25 10.88 -3.77 14.43
CA ALA A 25 11.06 -2.50 15.13
C ALA A 25 12.55 -2.17 15.37
N ARG A 26 13.37 -3.18 15.68
CA ARG A 26 14.84 -3.03 15.83
C ARG A 26 15.59 -2.64 14.55
N LEU A 27 14.94 -2.69 13.38
CA LEU A 27 15.50 -2.33 12.07
C LEU A 27 15.05 -0.93 11.62
N ALA A 28 14.32 -0.19 12.46
CA ALA A 28 13.89 1.17 12.15
C ALA A 28 15.11 2.10 11.95
N LEU A 29 15.05 2.92 10.91
CA LEU A 29 16.08 3.91 10.56
C LEU A 29 15.69 5.34 10.93
N ASP A 30 14.44 5.54 11.38
CA ASP A 30 13.91 6.84 11.79
C ASP A 30 12.80 6.70 12.83
N ASP A 31 12.38 7.84 13.39
CA ASP A 31 11.33 7.95 14.42
C ASP A 31 9.94 7.57 13.90
N HIS A 32 9.79 7.30 12.59
CA HIS A 32 8.55 6.81 11.98
C HIS A 32 8.51 5.29 11.84
N GLY A 33 9.53 4.57 12.35
CA GLY A 33 9.57 3.11 12.35
C GLY A 33 9.88 2.51 10.97
N ARG A 34 10.33 3.31 10.00
CA ARG A 34 10.60 2.83 8.63
C ARG A 34 11.91 2.06 8.58
N THR A 35 11.92 0.98 7.81
CA THR A 35 13.12 0.16 7.57
C THR A 35 13.85 0.61 6.29
N ALA A 36 15.05 0.09 6.03
CA ALA A 36 15.78 0.36 4.78
C ALA A 36 14.93 0.11 3.52
N GLY A 37 14.11 -0.95 3.53
CA GLY A 37 13.26 -1.28 2.41
C GLY A 37 12.17 -0.25 2.14
N ASP A 38 11.78 0.57 3.13
CA ASP A 38 10.66 1.51 3.07
C ASP A 38 11.02 2.88 2.46
N LEU A 39 12.31 3.15 2.22
CA LEU A 39 12.81 4.44 1.75
C LEU A 39 12.55 4.69 0.25
N GLY A 40 12.15 3.66 -0.50
CA GLY A 40 11.81 3.74 -1.92
C GLY A 40 10.31 3.84 -2.21
N ARG A 41 9.96 4.06 -3.48
CA ARG A 41 8.61 3.80 -3.98
C ARG A 41 8.43 2.29 -4.19
N LYS A 42 7.23 1.79 -3.90
CA LYS A 42 6.88 0.36 -3.97
C LYS A 42 5.38 0.21 -4.22
N ASP A 43 4.97 -0.97 -4.66
CA ASP A 43 3.56 -1.34 -4.89
C ASP A 43 3.07 -2.41 -3.90
N THR A 44 3.98 -3.00 -3.13
CA THR A 44 3.69 -4.09 -2.20
C THR A 44 4.42 -3.85 -0.89
N VAL A 45 3.73 -4.04 0.23
CA VAL A 45 4.32 -3.90 1.57
C VAL A 45 3.91 -5.03 2.49
N LEU A 46 4.88 -5.61 3.19
CA LEU A 46 4.60 -6.61 4.21
C LEU A 46 4.05 -5.92 5.47
N VAL A 47 2.90 -6.39 5.93
CA VAL A 47 2.22 -5.93 7.16
C VAL A 47 2.18 -7.08 8.16
N TRP A 48 2.80 -6.91 9.32
CA TRP A 48 2.84 -7.92 10.38
C TRP A 48 1.54 -7.94 11.21
N PRO A 49 1.25 -9.05 11.93
CA PRO A 49 0.13 -9.09 12.87
C PRO A 49 0.22 -7.97 13.90
N GLY A 50 -0.86 -7.19 14.05
CA GLY A 50 -0.90 -6.04 14.98
C GLY A 50 -0.16 -4.79 14.50
N GLU A 51 0.53 -4.84 13.35
CA GLU A 51 1.21 -3.69 12.77
C GLU A 51 0.24 -2.85 11.93
N THR A 52 0.39 -1.53 12.00
CA THR A 52 -0.22 -0.58 11.07
C THR A 52 0.86 0.12 10.26
N VAL A 53 0.75 0.05 8.92
CA VAL A 53 1.63 0.73 7.98
C VAL A 53 0.86 1.84 7.29
N ARG A 54 1.35 3.08 7.37
CA ARG A 54 0.74 4.24 6.70
C ARG A 54 1.43 4.48 5.37
N LEU A 55 0.63 4.61 4.30
CA LEU A 55 1.12 4.78 2.93
C LEU A 55 0.68 6.13 2.34
N ALA A 56 1.45 6.63 1.37
CA ALA A 56 1.06 7.73 0.48
C ALA A 56 1.16 7.27 -0.97
N ALA A 57 0.04 7.31 -1.69
CA ALA A 57 -0.07 6.99 -3.11
C ALA A 57 -0.56 8.20 -3.90
N ASP A 58 -0.11 8.34 -5.15
CA ASP A 58 -0.61 9.33 -6.10
C ASP A 58 -1.45 8.62 -7.14
N PHE A 59 -2.76 8.86 -7.13
CA PHE A 59 -3.72 8.24 -8.04
C PHE A 59 -4.01 9.11 -9.28
N SER A 60 -3.21 10.16 -9.52
CA SER A 60 -3.35 10.99 -10.72
C SER A 60 -3.18 10.14 -11.98
N HIS A 61 -4.17 10.18 -12.87
CA HIS A 61 -4.16 9.49 -14.15
C HIS A 61 -4.61 10.42 -15.29
N PRO A 62 -4.21 10.14 -16.54
CA PRO A 62 -4.54 11.00 -17.67
C PRO A 62 -5.92 10.73 -18.28
N PHE A 63 -6.60 9.66 -17.90
CA PHE A 63 -7.87 9.22 -18.47
C PHE A 63 -9.07 10.03 -17.98
N ASP A 64 -10.07 10.18 -18.85
CA ASP A 64 -11.32 10.92 -18.57
C ASP A 64 -12.38 10.07 -17.84
N ASP A 65 -12.24 8.75 -17.89
CA ASP A 65 -13.13 7.81 -17.21
C ASP A 65 -12.55 7.32 -15.87
N ASP A 66 -13.44 6.81 -15.02
CA ASP A 66 -13.08 6.10 -13.79
C ASP A 66 -12.18 4.89 -14.09
N GLN A 67 -11.05 4.79 -13.38
CA GLN A 67 -10.17 3.64 -13.43
C GLN A 67 -10.52 2.64 -12.32
N ARG A 68 -10.43 1.35 -12.64
CA ARG A 68 -10.69 0.25 -11.71
C ARG A 68 -9.42 -0.56 -11.49
N TYR A 69 -9.01 -0.66 -10.24
CA TYR A 69 -7.83 -1.37 -9.77
C TYR A 69 -8.19 -2.33 -8.65
N LEU A 70 -7.20 -3.09 -8.19
CA LEU A 70 -7.30 -4.02 -7.07
C LEU A 70 -6.36 -3.61 -5.94
N PHE A 71 -6.77 -3.93 -4.72
CA PHE A 71 -5.92 -3.94 -3.53
C PHE A 71 -6.14 -5.24 -2.79
N HIS A 72 -5.08 -6.02 -2.58
CA HIS A 72 -5.20 -7.38 -2.07
C HIS A 72 -3.95 -7.86 -1.34
N CYS A 73 -4.10 -8.96 -0.61
CA CYS A 73 -2.98 -9.73 -0.13
C CYS A 73 -2.37 -10.52 -1.30
N HIS A 74 -1.05 -10.50 -1.44
CA HIS A 74 -0.31 -11.18 -2.50
C HIS A 74 0.06 -12.64 -2.14
N ILE A 75 -0.64 -13.22 -1.15
CA ILE A 75 -0.67 -14.66 -0.91
C ILE A 75 -1.89 -15.17 -1.68
N LEU A 76 -1.66 -15.95 -2.74
CA LEU A 76 -2.71 -16.32 -3.71
C LEU A 76 -3.90 -17.00 -3.02
N GLU A 77 -3.63 -17.88 -2.06
CA GLU A 77 -4.68 -18.56 -1.31
C GLU A 77 -5.52 -17.60 -0.47
N HIS A 78 -4.97 -16.47 -0.02
CA HIS A 78 -5.75 -15.44 0.69
C HIS A 78 -6.50 -14.54 -0.28
N GLU A 79 -5.87 -14.18 -1.41
CA GLU A 79 -6.49 -13.42 -2.49
C GLU A 79 -7.75 -14.12 -3.00
N ASP A 80 -7.62 -15.39 -3.40
CA ASP A 80 -8.70 -16.22 -3.95
C ASP A 80 -9.81 -16.48 -2.92
N ASN A 81 -9.47 -16.48 -1.63
CA ASN A 81 -10.44 -16.64 -0.53
C ASN A 81 -10.99 -15.30 -0.01
N GLY A 82 -10.85 -14.21 -0.78
CA GLY A 82 -11.58 -12.96 -0.55
C GLY A 82 -10.79 -11.86 0.15
N MET A 83 -9.49 -12.01 0.36
CA MET A 83 -8.63 -10.92 0.86
C MET A 83 -8.22 -9.95 -0.26
N MET A 84 -9.22 -9.51 -1.02
CA MET A 84 -9.12 -8.64 -2.18
C MET A 84 -10.31 -7.68 -2.20
N ILE A 85 -10.04 -6.41 -2.55
CA ILE A 85 -11.06 -5.40 -2.77
C ILE A 85 -10.82 -4.63 -4.07
N GLY A 86 -11.90 -4.11 -4.65
CA GLY A 86 -11.84 -3.20 -5.79
C GLY A 86 -11.57 -1.76 -5.35
N VAL A 87 -10.67 -1.08 -6.07
CA VAL A 87 -10.37 0.33 -5.89
C VAL A 87 -10.83 1.09 -7.14
N ARG A 88 -11.73 2.06 -6.95
CA ARG A 88 -12.19 2.95 -8.04
C ARG A 88 -11.54 4.32 -7.88
N VAL A 89 -10.77 4.72 -8.88
CA VAL A 89 -10.11 6.02 -8.95
C VAL A 89 -10.87 6.87 -9.96
N ARG A 90 -11.28 8.05 -9.54
CA ARG A 90 -12.00 9.00 -10.40
C ARG A 90 -11.02 9.96 -11.07
N PRO A 91 -11.31 10.43 -12.29
CA PRO A 91 -10.56 11.51 -12.91
C PRO A 91 -10.59 12.76 -12.03
N ARG A 92 -9.56 13.62 -12.15
CA ARG A 92 -9.57 14.92 -11.50
C ARG A 92 -10.71 15.77 -12.06
N SER A 93 -11.51 16.35 -11.17
CA SER A 93 -12.65 17.22 -11.51
C SER A 93 -12.26 18.45 -12.33
N ASP A 94 -10.99 18.84 -12.32
CA ASP A 94 -10.51 20.13 -12.81
C ASP A 94 -10.18 20.13 -14.32
N ARG A 95 -10.46 19.04 -15.05
CA ARG A 95 -10.18 18.90 -16.50
C ARG A 95 -11.38 19.14 -17.41
N LEU A 96 -12.55 19.45 -16.86
CA LEU A 96 -13.70 19.90 -17.63
C LEU A 96 -13.64 21.44 -17.77
N SER A 97 -12.83 21.93 -18.71
CA SER A 97 -12.85 23.31 -19.19
C SER A 97 -12.81 23.34 -20.71
#